data_AF-A0A9Q8P5C5-F1
#
_entry.id   AF-A0A9Q8P5C5-F1
#
_cell.length_a   1.000
_cell.length_b   1.000
_cell.length_c   1.000
_cell.angle_alpha   90.00
_cell.angle_beta   90.00
_cell.angle_gamma   90.00
#
_symmetry.space_group_name_H-M   'P 1'
#
loop_
_entity.id
_entity.type
_entity.pdbx_description
1 polymer ?
#
loop_
_entity_poly.entity_id
_entity_poly.type
_entity_poly.pdbx_seq_one_letter_code
_entity_poly.pdbx_strand_id
1 'polypeptide(L)'
;MATTNEKKIHTEEIEIRSQALMQLLSDTSIYWKDDLEDVDRTFTIDAPFYNFVWSWEACCQAGIPRDSDSESTKEARKDLSDLLGLVQTSNTRESYFKARDNILKTKKIKFEYLWTIFGHGQQVYANSFLEEMQMLEVHDFWEQGEALEVLCRGVDWDGAKLATYHYYFSIKEYQGERPINSLDVVPVDLFNVANTAPDNSDLRTKLIERGRRFCELCSQDSGALQCEYVGDALTDATSLHRLNPVRMKEARHKEASSGADSRFYDMVPYNIPRKDRGVIIDNWTFLNSARNPRWFPSPPLGVRPGGVFLTCQCLVCKLSPIQKVANASAKAFANDEEMLVLLPPKLLGFVLKSKIWAQFAVDKMQRTYLRGSLELTKAFDEELQLNEDDKDLLLALVNGHQALLPQFEGSGPGIPGHNNQGTDVIEGEGQGLAIMLHGPPGVGKTLTAETIAKRTNRPLLSVSVAEIGVQPHEAEHKLTDIFADAARWQAVLLMDEADVFVEERQKGELDRNALVSELLRCLEYYEGIIILTTNRIRTIDIALQSRIHLAIQYKGLSADSSLQIYKDNLARIPPNEIEHG
;
A
#
# COMPACT_ATOMS: atom_id res chain seq x y z
N MET A 1 29.77 68.82 -2.53
CA MET A 1 28.63 68.94 -1.60
C MET A 1 27.40 68.37 -2.30
N ALA A 2 26.97 67.18 -1.90
CA ALA A 2 25.67 66.56 -2.18
C ALA A 2 25.55 65.40 -1.16
N THR A 3 25.08 65.70 0.05
CA THR A 3 23.75 65.29 0.56
C THR A 3 23.54 63.77 0.52
N THR A 4 23.86 63.15 1.66
CA THR A 4 23.07 62.10 2.35
C THR A 4 22.03 61.38 1.50
N ASN A 5 22.30 60.10 1.21
CA ASN A 5 21.25 59.09 1.18
C ASN A 5 21.74 57.84 1.90
N GLU A 6 20.88 57.38 2.78
CA GLU A 6 21.14 56.37 3.80
C GLU A 6 21.45 55.01 3.19
N LYS A 7 22.29 54.26 3.90
CA LYS A 7 22.50 52.82 3.72
C LYS A 7 21.17 52.08 3.77
N LYS A 8 20.59 51.75 2.62
CA LYS A 8 19.64 50.66 2.42
C LYS A 8 19.68 50.29 0.93
N ILE A 9 20.67 49.48 0.57
CA ILE A 9 20.58 48.72 -0.69
C ILE A 9 19.56 47.61 -0.41
N HIS A 10 18.31 47.84 -0.81
CA HIS A 10 17.31 46.78 -0.97
C HIS A 10 17.65 46.05 -2.28
N THR A 11 18.64 45.15 -2.27
CA THR A 11 18.85 44.22 -3.40
C THR A 11 17.99 42.99 -3.16
N GLU A 12 16.69 43.16 -3.36
CA GLU A 12 15.70 42.08 -3.37
C GLU A 12 15.52 41.49 -4.78
N GLU A 13 16.19 42.05 -5.78
CA GLU A 13 16.06 41.71 -7.20
C GLU A 13 17.44 41.81 -7.90
N ILE A 14 17.76 40.85 -8.78
CA ILE A 14 18.95 40.85 -9.65
C ILE A 14 18.49 40.76 -11.11
N GLU A 15 18.82 41.78 -11.90
CA GLU A 15 18.61 41.76 -13.36
C GLU A 15 19.87 41.29 -14.10
N ILE A 16 19.75 40.24 -14.90
CA ILE A 16 20.80 39.73 -15.79
C ILE A 16 20.43 40.09 -17.22
N ARG A 17 21.37 40.72 -17.95
CA ARG A 17 21.23 41.09 -19.37
C ARG A 17 22.26 40.41 -20.29
N SER A 18 23.27 39.78 -19.71
CA SER A 18 24.35 39.12 -20.46
C SER A 18 23.90 37.72 -20.91
N GLN A 19 23.80 37.51 -22.24
CA GLN A 19 23.44 36.21 -22.81
C GLN A 19 24.49 35.13 -22.50
N ALA A 20 25.77 35.51 -22.48
CA ALA A 20 26.85 34.58 -22.14
C ALA A 20 26.74 34.09 -20.68
N LEU A 21 26.34 34.97 -19.77
CA LEU A 21 26.08 34.62 -18.37
C LEU A 21 24.81 33.78 -18.20
N MET A 22 23.73 34.10 -18.91
CA MET A 22 22.51 33.27 -18.91
C MET A 22 22.78 31.86 -19.42
N GLN A 23 23.54 31.72 -20.52
CA GLN A 23 23.94 30.42 -21.03
C GLN A 23 24.80 29.66 -20.02
N LEU A 24 25.76 30.33 -19.38
CA LEU A 24 26.60 29.73 -18.34
C LEU A 24 25.74 29.22 -17.17
N LEU A 25 24.78 30.02 -16.69
CA LEU A 25 23.86 29.64 -15.62
C LEU A 25 22.99 28.44 -16.03
N SER A 26 22.40 28.48 -17.23
CA SER A 26 21.63 27.36 -17.81
C SER A 26 22.43 26.05 -17.87
N ASP A 27 23.73 26.14 -18.16
CA ASP A 27 24.62 24.98 -18.17
C ASP A 27 25.02 24.50 -16.76
N THR A 28 24.92 25.35 -15.72
CA THR A 28 25.29 24.97 -14.34
C THR A 28 24.28 24.06 -13.65
N SER A 29 22.98 24.29 -13.86
CA SER A 29 21.94 23.52 -13.19
C SER A 29 20.61 23.56 -13.93
N ILE A 30 19.83 22.49 -13.76
CA ILE A 30 18.46 22.37 -14.27
C ILE A 30 17.53 23.48 -13.74
N TYR A 31 17.82 24.04 -12.57
CA TYR A 31 17.05 25.13 -11.97
C TYR A 31 17.03 26.41 -12.81
N TRP A 32 17.96 26.56 -13.74
CA TRP A 32 18.06 27.75 -14.59
C TRP A 32 17.39 27.56 -15.95
N LYS A 33 17.14 26.33 -16.37
CA LYS A 33 16.77 26.03 -17.77
C LYS A 33 15.37 26.47 -18.13
N ASP A 34 14.38 26.15 -17.30
CA ASP A 34 12.98 26.52 -17.57
C ASP A 34 12.75 28.04 -17.53
N ASP A 35 13.55 28.75 -16.74
CA ASP A 35 13.46 30.19 -16.55
C ASP A 35 14.20 31.00 -17.66
N LEU A 36 15.14 30.37 -18.37
CA LEU A 36 16.03 31.02 -19.35
C LEU A 36 15.79 30.56 -20.81
N GLU A 37 14.70 29.83 -21.09
CA GLU A 37 14.39 29.29 -22.44
C GLU A 37 14.10 30.38 -23.50
N ASP A 38 13.77 31.62 -23.11
CA ASP A 38 13.56 32.77 -24.00
C ASP A 38 14.69 33.81 -23.88
N VAL A 39 15.77 33.61 -24.65
CA VAL A 39 17.09 34.29 -24.57
C VAL A 39 17.07 35.78 -25.01
N ASP A 40 15.91 36.31 -25.39
CA ASP A 40 15.73 37.69 -25.89
C ASP A 40 15.28 38.69 -24.81
N ARG A 41 15.18 38.29 -23.54
CA ARG A 41 14.70 39.16 -22.44
C ARG A 41 15.71 39.31 -21.31
N THR A 42 15.66 40.47 -20.63
CA THR A 42 16.26 40.65 -19.31
C THR A 42 15.68 39.61 -18.36
N PHE A 43 16.54 38.88 -17.66
CA PHE A 43 16.13 37.89 -16.69
C PHE A 43 16.22 38.47 -15.29
N THR A 44 15.11 38.43 -14.55
CA THR A 44 15.01 38.97 -13.20
C THR A 44 14.96 37.81 -12.21
N ILE A 45 15.75 37.91 -11.14
CA ILE A 45 15.78 36.95 -10.04
C ILE A 45 15.45 37.67 -8.75
N ASP A 46 14.41 37.21 -8.06
CA ASP A 46 13.97 37.78 -6.80
C ASP A 46 14.60 37.06 -5.59
N ALA A 47 14.73 37.79 -4.49
CA ALA A 47 15.03 37.22 -3.19
C ALA A 47 13.93 36.21 -2.83
N PRO A 48 14.29 35.02 -2.29
CA PRO A 48 15.54 34.69 -1.63
C PRO A 48 16.65 34.12 -2.52
N PHE A 49 16.54 34.23 -3.84
CA PHE A 49 17.51 33.73 -4.81
C PHE A 49 17.64 32.19 -4.76
N TYR A 50 16.50 31.48 -4.77
CA TYR A 50 16.42 30.02 -4.66
C TYR A 50 17.40 29.30 -5.59
N ASN A 51 17.43 29.70 -6.87
CA ASN A 51 18.22 29.08 -7.91
C ASN A 51 19.72 29.12 -7.56
N PHE A 52 20.22 30.24 -7.04
CA PHE A 52 21.60 30.37 -6.58
C PHE A 52 21.87 29.55 -5.32
N VAL A 53 20.94 29.53 -4.36
CA VAL A 53 21.14 28.80 -3.10
C VAL A 53 21.22 27.29 -3.32
N TRP A 54 20.35 26.73 -4.17
CA TRP A 54 20.33 25.29 -4.47
C TRP A 54 21.44 24.86 -5.43
N SER A 55 21.92 25.76 -6.29
CA SER A 55 23.04 25.47 -7.21
C SER A 55 24.37 26.11 -6.80
N TRP A 56 24.50 26.53 -5.53
CA TRP A 56 25.62 27.36 -5.05
C TRP A 56 27.00 26.80 -5.42
N GLU A 57 27.25 25.53 -5.12
CA GLU A 57 28.54 24.89 -5.40
C GLU A 57 28.81 24.76 -6.90
N ALA A 58 27.79 24.44 -7.70
CA ALA A 58 27.89 24.38 -9.15
C ALA A 58 28.19 25.77 -9.75
N CYS A 59 27.52 26.82 -9.26
CA CYS A 59 27.79 28.20 -9.66
C CYS A 59 29.20 28.64 -9.26
N CYS A 60 29.65 28.33 -8.04
CA CYS A 60 31.03 28.63 -7.62
C CYS A 60 32.06 27.96 -8.54
N GLN A 61 31.86 26.69 -8.88
CA GLN A 61 32.75 25.97 -9.80
C GLN A 61 32.71 26.53 -11.23
N ALA A 62 31.52 26.93 -11.69
CA ALA A 62 31.35 27.55 -13.00
C ALA A 62 31.97 28.94 -13.09
N GLY A 63 32.08 29.68 -11.97
CA GLY A 63 32.75 30.97 -11.91
C GLY A 63 34.27 30.90 -12.03
N ILE A 64 34.89 29.71 -11.91
CA ILE A 64 36.35 29.55 -11.98
C ILE A 64 36.82 29.73 -13.45
N PRO A 65 37.70 30.70 -13.75
CA PRO A 65 38.23 30.92 -15.10
C PRO A 65 39.00 29.70 -15.63
N ARG A 66 38.86 29.41 -16.93
CA ARG A 66 39.60 28.32 -17.60
C ARG A 66 40.41 28.86 -18.78
N ASP A 67 41.57 28.27 -19.03
CA ASP A 67 42.49 28.72 -20.10
C ASP A 67 41.90 28.55 -21.51
N SER A 68 40.98 27.59 -21.68
CA SER A 68 40.29 27.31 -22.95
C SER A 68 39.09 28.21 -23.23
N ASP A 69 38.72 29.12 -22.31
CA ASP A 69 37.53 29.95 -22.44
C ASP A 69 37.71 31.06 -23.50
N SER A 70 36.65 31.35 -24.24
CA SER A 70 36.58 32.54 -25.10
C SER A 70 36.53 33.82 -24.24
N GLU A 71 36.82 34.98 -24.82
CA GLU A 71 36.85 36.25 -24.08
C GLU A 71 35.49 36.57 -23.42
N SER A 72 34.38 36.33 -24.13
CA SER A 72 33.02 36.51 -23.59
C SER A 72 32.68 35.50 -22.49
N THR A 73 33.21 34.28 -22.57
CA THR A 73 33.06 33.26 -21.52
C THR A 73 33.84 33.65 -20.26
N LYS A 74 35.05 34.20 -20.40
CA LYS A 74 35.85 34.69 -19.26
C LYS A 74 35.14 35.83 -18.54
N GLU A 75 34.56 36.77 -19.29
CA GLU A 75 33.74 37.85 -18.75
C GLU A 75 32.53 37.29 -17.99
N ALA A 76 31.76 36.38 -18.60
CA ALA A 76 30.61 35.75 -17.96
C ALA A 76 30.95 35.00 -16.65
N ARG A 77 32.09 34.29 -16.59
CA ARG A 77 32.52 33.61 -15.35
C ARG A 77 32.92 34.58 -14.24
N LYS A 78 33.53 35.70 -14.61
CA LYS A 78 33.85 36.78 -13.68
C LYS A 78 32.57 37.42 -13.15
N ASP A 79 31.64 37.77 -14.03
CA ASP A 79 30.34 38.34 -13.65
C ASP A 79 29.57 37.40 -12.72
N LEU A 80 29.61 36.09 -12.97
CA LEU A 80 29.03 35.08 -12.08
C LEU A 80 29.67 35.12 -10.68
N SER A 81 30.99 35.23 -10.61
CA SER A 81 31.71 35.31 -9.32
C SER A 81 31.34 36.57 -8.54
N ASP A 82 31.21 37.71 -9.23
CA ASP A 82 30.79 38.98 -8.64
C ASP A 82 29.34 38.91 -8.14
N LEU A 83 28.44 38.28 -8.92
CA LEU A 83 27.04 38.04 -8.53
C LEU A 83 26.93 37.14 -7.29
N LEU A 84 27.71 36.06 -7.20
CA LEU A 84 27.74 35.21 -6.02
C LEU A 84 28.19 36.01 -4.78
N GLY A 85 29.18 36.90 -4.92
CA GLY A 85 29.57 37.82 -3.85
C GLY A 85 28.43 38.71 -3.37
N LEU A 86 27.59 39.22 -4.29
CA LEU A 86 26.41 40.02 -3.96
C LEU A 86 25.33 39.18 -3.25
N VAL A 87 25.04 37.98 -3.74
CA VAL A 87 24.06 37.08 -3.11
C VAL A 87 24.50 36.71 -1.69
N GLN A 88 25.78 36.42 -1.48
CA GLN A 88 26.34 36.08 -0.17
C GLN A 88 26.26 37.23 0.84
N THR A 89 26.41 38.47 0.38
CA THR A 89 26.42 39.68 1.22
C THR A 89 25.06 40.36 1.32
N SER A 90 24.03 39.81 0.68
CA SER A 90 22.67 40.34 0.73
C SER A 90 22.11 40.30 2.16
N ASN A 91 21.45 41.39 2.58
CA ASN A 91 20.88 41.51 3.95
C ASN A 91 19.90 40.38 4.30
N THR A 92 19.24 39.80 3.30
CA THR A 92 18.27 38.71 3.47
C THR A 92 18.93 37.34 3.67
N ARG A 93 20.18 37.13 3.25
CA ARG A 93 20.83 35.79 3.24
C ARG A 93 22.22 35.72 3.85
N GLU A 94 22.83 36.85 4.24
CA GLU A 94 24.13 36.88 4.90
C GLU A 94 24.17 35.99 6.16
N SER A 95 23.08 35.93 6.92
CA SER A 95 22.95 35.06 8.10
C SER A 95 22.99 33.57 7.74
N TYR A 96 22.30 33.17 6.67
CA TYR A 96 22.32 31.80 6.17
C TYR A 96 23.71 31.42 5.67
N PHE A 97 24.36 32.22 4.82
CA PHE A 97 25.67 31.85 4.28
C PHE A 97 26.76 31.79 5.37
N LYS A 98 26.65 32.59 6.45
CA LYS A 98 27.49 32.44 7.64
C LYS A 98 27.23 31.11 8.38
N ALA A 99 25.99 30.63 8.37
CA ALA A 99 25.59 29.37 9.01
C ALA A 99 25.80 28.14 8.11
N ARG A 100 25.79 28.29 6.77
CA ARG A 100 25.77 27.21 5.78
C ARG A 100 26.87 26.18 5.98
N ASP A 101 28.11 26.63 6.10
CA ASP A 101 29.25 25.72 6.29
C ASP A 101 29.15 24.96 7.62
N ASN A 102 28.61 25.61 8.66
CA ASN A 102 28.33 24.96 9.93
C ASN A 102 27.17 23.96 9.83
N ILE A 103 26.11 24.27 9.08
CA ILE A 103 24.98 23.35 8.82
C ILE A 103 25.49 22.11 8.08
N LEU A 104 26.28 22.29 7.01
CA LEU A 104 26.84 21.18 6.23
C LEU A 104 27.79 20.31 7.05
N LYS A 105 28.56 20.91 7.97
CA LYS A 105 29.51 20.20 8.85
C LYS A 105 28.82 19.49 10.02
N THR A 106 27.90 20.17 10.70
CA THR A 106 27.24 19.64 11.92
C THR A 106 25.99 18.82 11.61
N LYS A 107 25.42 18.96 10.41
CA LYS A 107 24.13 18.40 9.98
C LYS A 107 23.00 18.77 10.94
N LYS A 108 23.07 19.98 11.49
CA LYS A 108 22.03 20.60 12.31
C LYS A 108 21.54 21.86 11.64
N ILE A 109 20.23 22.09 11.68
CA ILE A 109 19.59 23.19 10.96
C ILE A 109 18.56 23.87 11.85
N LYS A 110 18.40 25.18 11.66
CA LYS A 110 17.31 25.96 12.26
C LYS A 110 16.12 25.96 11.32
N PHE A 111 14.93 26.15 11.89
CA PHE A 111 13.70 26.20 11.11
C PHE A 111 13.75 27.22 9.94
N GLU A 112 14.24 28.43 10.19
CA GLU A 112 14.39 29.53 9.21
C GLU A 112 15.25 29.18 7.97
N TYR A 113 16.05 28.10 8.03
CA TYR A 113 16.92 27.67 6.95
C TYR A 113 16.43 26.40 6.25
N LEU A 114 15.32 25.79 6.66
CA LEU A 114 14.85 24.52 6.10
C LEU A 114 14.57 24.57 4.59
N TRP A 115 14.00 25.66 4.08
CA TRP A 115 13.76 25.83 2.63
C TRP A 115 15.05 25.72 1.78
N THR A 116 16.23 25.95 2.37
CA THR A 116 17.52 25.89 1.65
C THR A 116 17.93 24.48 1.24
N ILE A 117 17.35 23.45 1.89
CA ILE A 117 17.72 22.05 1.69
C ILE A 117 16.65 21.27 0.90
N PHE A 118 15.50 21.88 0.58
CA PHE A 118 14.40 21.27 -0.17
C PHE A 118 14.25 21.89 -1.57
N GLY A 119 15.29 21.78 -2.39
CA GLY A 119 15.24 22.23 -3.79
C GLY A 119 14.30 21.39 -4.66
N HIS A 120 13.74 21.98 -5.72
CA HIS A 120 12.84 21.27 -6.64
C HIS A 120 13.55 20.09 -7.34
N GLY A 121 13.00 18.88 -7.26
CA GLY A 121 13.64 17.66 -7.77
C GLY A 121 14.75 17.11 -6.89
N GLN A 122 15.03 17.72 -5.72
CA GLN A 122 15.95 17.15 -4.74
C GLN A 122 15.43 15.79 -4.27
N GLN A 123 16.29 14.78 -4.28
CA GLN A 123 15.97 13.47 -3.73
C GLN A 123 16.00 13.51 -2.20
N VAL A 124 14.96 12.97 -1.58
CA VAL A 124 14.79 12.92 -0.13
C VAL A 124 14.42 11.50 0.32
N TYR A 125 14.88 11.11 1.50
CA TYR A 125 14.29 10.00 2.24
C TYR A 125 13.19 10.55 3.14
N ALA A 126 12.01 9.95 3.08
CA ALA A 126 10.89 10.37 3.91
C ALA A 126 10.12 9.19 4.49
N ASN A 127 9.62 9.34 5.72
CA ASN A 127 8.79 8.35 6.42
C ASN A 127 7.41 8.27 5.76
N SER A 128 7.25 7.43 4.73
CA SER A 128 6.00 7.37 3.97
C SER A 128 5.00 6.37 4.55
N PHE A 129 5.42 5.46 5.46
CA PHE A 129 4.53 4.48 6.09
C PHE A 129 5.13 3.84 7.35
N LEU A 130 4.47 3.93 8.52
CA LEU A 130 4.87 3.22 9.76
C LEU A 130 6.39 3.28 10.08
N GLU A 131 6.99 4.48 9.99
CA GLU A 131 8.44 4.72 10.20
C GLU A 131 9.37 4.08 9.13
N GLU A 132 8.80 3.48 8.07
CA GLU A 132 9.55 3.02 6.91
C GLU A 132 9.79 4.18 5.94
N MET A 133 11.07 4.41 5.64
CA MET A 133 11.53 5.46 4.73
C MET A 133 11.34 5.03 3.27
N GLN A 134 11.03 5.97 2.39
CA GLN A 134 11.04 5.80 0.93
C GLN A 134 11.83 6.93 0.29
N MET A 135 12.48 6.67 -0.84
CA MET A 135 13.05 7.74 -1.64
C MET A 135 11.96 8.44 -2.44
N LEU A 136 11.85 9.75 -2.27
CA LEU A 136 10.92 10.64 -2.96
C LEU A 136 11.70 11.80 -3.59
N GLU A 137 11.02 12.61 -4.41
CA GLU A 137 11.58 13.84 -4.96
C GLU A 137 10.76 15.03 -4.49
N VAL A 138 11.42 16.10 -4.05
CA VAL A 138 10.71 17.34 -3.70
C VAL A 138 10.06 17.92 -4.96
N HIS A 139 8.77 18.21 -4.89
CA HIS A 139 8.03 18.88 -5.95
C HIS A 139 7.78 20.34 -5.63
N ASP A 140 7.48 20.68 -4.38
CA ASP A 140 7.30 22.07 -3.97
C ASP A 140 7.43 22.20 -2.44
N PHE A 141 7.52 23.42 -1.93
CA PHE A 141 7.36 23.70 -0.52
C PHE A 141 6.74 25.09 -0.32
N TRP A 142 6.03 25.26 0.80
CA TRP A 142 5.50 26.56 1.20
C TRP A 142 5.41 26.64 2.71
N GLU A 143 5.39 27.86 3.23
CA GLU A 143 5.11 28.10 4.64
C GLU A 143 3.59 28.21 4.83
N GLN A 144 3.06 27.49 5.83
CA GLN A 144 1.65 27.51 6.18
C GLN A 144 1.48 27.59 7.70
N GLY A 145 1.13 28.77 8.20
CA GLY A 145 1.06 28.99 9.65
C GLY A 145 2.44 28.89 10.30
N GLU A 146 2.57 28.07 11.34
CA GLU A 146 3.84 27.78 12.04
C GLU A 146 4.46 26.46 11.55
N ALA A 147 4.39 26.19 10.23
CA ALA A 147 4.93 24.98 9.63
C ALA A 147 5.47 25.24 8.22
N LEU A 148 6.49 24.46 7.85
CA LEU A 148 6.97 24.33 6.49
C LEU A 148 6.36 23.05 5.89
N GLU A 149 5.51 23.21 4.89
CA GLU A 149 4.94 22.10 4.13
C GLU A 149 5.87 21.75 2.98
N VAL A 150 6.25 20.48 2.90
CA VAL A 150 7.08 19.93 1.82
C VAL A 150 6.23 18.95 1.02
N LEU A 151 5.99 19.29 -0.24
CA LEU A 151 5.30 18.44 -1.20
C LEU A 151 6.33 17.61 -1.94
N CYS A 152 6.26 16.29 -1.76
CA CYS A 152 7.10 15.34 -2.47
C CYS A 152 6.29 14.55 -3.49
N ARG A 153 6.95 14.18 -4.58
CA ARG A 153 6.50 13.22 -5.56
C ARG A 153 7.11 11.85 -5.26
N GLY A 154 6.30 10.81 -5.35
CA GLY A 154 6.73 9.42 -5.20
C GLY A 154 5.99 8.48 -6.13
N VAL A 155 6.39 7.22 -6.10
CA VAL A 155 5.71 6.13 -6.79
C VAL A 155 4.88 5.34 -5.78
N ASP A 156 3.68 4.95 -6.18
CA ASP A 156 2.86 3.97 -5.47
C ASP A 156 2.18 3.02 -6.48
N TRP A 157 1.60 1.92 -6.00
CA TRP A 157 1.02 0.87 -6.84
C TRP A 157 -0.46 0.66 -6.56
N ASP A 158 -1.28 0.74 -7.60
CA ASP A 158 -2.74 0.59 -7.48
C ASP A 158 -3.23 -0.85 -7.67
N GLY A 159 -2.32 -1.82 -7.76
CA GLY A 159 -2.66 -3.22 -8.05
C GLY A 159 -2.61 -3.58 -9.54
N ALA A 160 -2.54 -2.59 -10.43
CA ALA A 160 -2.39 -2.80 -11.87
C ALA A 160 -1.08 -2.19 -12.39
N LYS A 161 -0.78 -0.95 -12.00
CA LYS A 161 0.38 -0.20 -12.48
C LYS A 161 1.00 0.65 -11.38
N LEU A 162 2.29 0.91 -11.54
CA LEU A 162 2.96 1.94 -10.77
C LEU A 162 2.51 3.30 -11.31
N ALA A 163 2.23 4.24 -10.41
CA ALA A 163 1.83 5.58 -10.79
C ALA A 163 2.45 6.61 -9.84
N THR A 164 2.49 7.85 -10.31
CA THR A 164 3.00 8.98 -9.55
C THR A 164 1.96 9.50 -8.59
N TYR A 165 2.36 9.71 -7.35
CA TYR A 165 1.54 10.29 -6.30
C TYR A 165 2.28 11.39 -5.55
N HIS A 166 1.52 12.27 -4.90
CA HIS A 166 2.02 13.34 -4.07
C HIS A 166 1.89 13.01 -2.57
N TYR A 167 2.93 13.33 -1.82
CA TYR A 167 3.06 13.14 -0.39
C TYR A 167 3.33 14.50 0.26
N TYR A 168 2.67 14.77 1.38
CA TYR A 168 2.79 16.04 2.10
C TYR A 168 3.45 15.79 3.44
N PHE A 169 4.52 16.53 3.72
CA PHE A 169 5.24 16.46 4.99
C PHE A 169 5.22 17.84 5.65
N SER A 170 4.65 17.89 6.85
CA SER A 170 4.54 19.13 7.63
C SER A 170 5.62 19.17 8.69
N ILE A 171 6.60 20.07 8.53
CA ILE A 171 7.62 20.31 9.54
C ILE A 171 7.14 21.49 10.39
N LYS A 172 6.72 21.21 11.63
CA LYS A 172 6.30 22.25 12.57
C LYS A 172 7.51 23.10 13.00
N GLU A 173 7.26 24.39 13.22
CA GLU A 173 8.25 25.33 13.72
C GLU A 173 8.88 24.82 15.03
N TYR A 174 10.18 25.02 15.15
CA TYR A 174 10.94 24.66 16.33
C TYR A 174 11.98 25.70 16.67
N GLN A 175 12.28 25.78 17.97
CA GLN A 175 13.27 26.70 18.51
C GLN A 175 14.67 26.07 18.48
N GLY A 176 15.67 26.87 18.09
CA GLY A 176 17.06 26.45 18.03
C GLY A 176 17.38 25.54 16.83
N GLU A 177 18.45 24.76 16.97
CA GLU A 177 18.93 23.84 15.93
C GLU A 177 18.47 22.41 16.21
N ARG A 178 18.03 21.70 15.17
CA ARG A 178 17.72 20.27 15.22
C ARG A 178 18.62 19.47 14.27
N PRO A 179 18.99 18.22 14.61
CA PRO A 179 19.61 17.32 13.64
C PRO A 179 18.70 17.14 12.42
N ILE A 180 19.25 17.23 11.21
CA ILE A 180 18.47 17.08 9.98
C ILE A 180 17.80 15.70 9.92
N ASN A 181 18.48 14.64 10.38
CA ASN A 181 17.91 13.29 10.42
C ASN A 181 16.72 13.10 11.39
N SER A 182 16.46 14.07 12.26
CA SER A 182 15.27 14.01 13.14
C SER A 182 13.99 14.49 12.46
N LEU A 183 14.10 14.98 11.22
CA LEU A 183 12.97 15.39 10.39
C LEU A 183 12.34 14.16 9.70
N ASP A 184 11.05 14.24 9.41
CA ASP A 184 10.33 13.19 8.68
C ASP A 184 10.68 13.11 7.19
N VAL A 185 11.33 14.16 6.67
CA VAL A 185 11.82 14.27 5.29
C VAL A 185 13.24 14.85 5.30
N VAL A 186 14.17 14.14 4.66
CA VAL A 186 15.61 14.41 4.76
C VAL A 186 16.27 14.30 3.38
N PRO A 187 17.00 15.32 2.89
CA PRO A 187 17.75 15.24 1.64
C PRO A 187 18.80 14.14 1.67
N VAL A 188 18.87 13.35 0.59
CA VAL A 188 19.73 12.14 0.51
C VAL A 188 21.22 12.46 0.74
N ASP A 189 21.68 13.61 0.24
CA ASP A 189 23.03 14.15 0.37
C ASP A 189 23.36 14.67 1.78
N LEU A 190 22.35 15.02 2.57
CA LEU A 190 22.49 15.47 3.95
C LEU A 190 22.21 14.36 4.97
N PHE A 191 21.67 13.23 4.51
CA PHE A 191 21.40 12.06 5.32
C PHE A 191 22.72 11.43 5.80
N ASN A 192 22.96 11.37 7.12
CA ASN A 192 24.13 10.68 7.67
C ASN A 192 23.82 9.93 8.98
N VAL A 193 24.05 8.63 8.99
CA VAL A 193 23.98 7.66 10.11
C VAL A 193 24.48 8.17 11.46
N ALA A 194 25.57 8.94 11.45
CA ALA A 194 26.27 9.33 12.65
C ALA A 194 25.65 10.58 13.25
N ASN A 195 24.55 10.43 13.98
CA ASN A 195 24.40 11.04 15.31
C ASN A 195 23.42 10.20 16.15
N THR A 196 23.87 8.94 16.37
CA THR A 196 23.25 7.73 16.96
C THR A 196 22.21 6.98 16.10
N ALA A 197 22.73 6.05 15.28
CA ALA A 197 22.25 4.73 14.79
C ALA A 197 20.74 4.49 14.49
N PRO A 198 20.41 3.70 13.43
CA PRO A 198 21.24 2.65 12.84
C PRO A 198 21.83 2.95 11.45
N ASP A 199 22.96 2.28 11.20
CA ASP A 199 23.76 2.14 9.97
C ASP A 199 23.07 2.41 8.61
N ASN A 200 23.53 3.42 7.87
CA ASN A 200 23.16 3.74 6.47
C ASN A 200 24.35 3.87 5.49
N SER A 201 25.38 3.03 5.65
CA SER A 201 25.81 2.30 4.44
C SER A 201 24.75 1.27 3.99
N ASP A 202 23.69 1.09 4.80
CA ASP A 202 22.67 0.04 4.68
C ASP A 202 21.25 0.53 4.28
N LEU A 203 20.80 1.78 4.45
CA LEU A 203 19.41 2.15 4.04
C LEU A 203 19.19 2.04 2.55
N ARG A 204 20.08 2.58 1.71
CA ARG A 204 19.92 2.42 0.26
C ARG A 204 19.85 0.93 -0.11
N THR A 205 20.67 0.10 0.52
CA THR A 205 20.66 -1.37 0.37
C THR A 205 19.33 -1.98 0.83
N LYS A 206 18.83 -1.60 2.01
CA LYS A 206 17.51 -2.01 2.53
C LYS A 206 16.37 -1.60 1.59
N LEU A 207 16.40 -0.38 1.05
CA LEU A 207 15.41 0.09 0.09
C LEU A 207 15.48 -0.71 -1.22
N ILE A 208 16.69 -1.07 -1.68
CA ILE A 208 16.87 -1.96 -2.85
C ILE A 208 16.30 -3.35 -2.55
N GLU A 209 16.64 -3.95 -1.41
CA GLU A 209 16.16 -5.27 -1.00
C GLU A 209 14.63 -5.30 -0.85
N ARG A 210 14.07 -4.29 -0.19
CA ARG A 210 12.63 -4.09 -0.09
C ARG A 210 12.00 -3.89 -1.46
N GLY A 211 12.63 -3.12 -2.33
CA GLY A 211 12.18 -2.92 -3.71
C GLY A 211 12.13 -4.24 -4.48
N ARG A 212 13.17 -5.08 -4.39
CA ARG A 212 13.17 -6.42 -5.00
C ARG A 212 12.03 -7.27 -4.47
N ARG A 213 11.82 -7.23 -3.15
CA ARG A 213 10.72 -7.92 -2.49
C ARG A 213 9.35 -7.41 -2.92
N PHE A 214 9.20 -6.10 -3.07
CA PHE A 214 7.99 -5.47 -3.58
C PHE A 214 7.70 -5.96 -5.01
N CYS A 215 8.69 -5.91 -5.90
CA CYS A 215 8.57 -6.44 -7.25
C CYS A 215 8.15 -7.92 -7.22
N GLU A 216 8.79 -8.74 -6.38
CA GLU A 216 8.48 -10.16 -6.24
C GLU A 216 7.04 -10.42 -5.75
N LEU A 217 6.51 -9.60 -4.83
CA LEU A 217 5.14 -9.72 -4.31
C LEU A 217 4.10 -9.25 -5.33
N CYS A 218 4.36 -8.15 -6.04
CA CYS A 218 3.45 -7.58 -7.05
C CYS A 218 3.44 -8.34 -8.38
N SER A 219 4.40 -9.25 -8.58
CA SER A 219 4.61 -9.99 -9.81
C SER A 219 3.84 -11.30 -9.91
N GLN A 220 3.12 -11.66 -8.87
CA GLN A 220 2.55 -12.99 -8.68
C GLN A 220 1.22 -13.15 -9.41
N ASP A 221 0.96 -14.36 -9.89
CA ASP A 221 -0.34 -14.72 -10.44
C ASP A 221 -1.37 -14.79 -9.31
N SER A 222 -2.64 -14.67 -9.66
CA SER A 222 -3.78 -14.47 -8.74
C SER A 222 -3.89 -15.52 -7.61
N GLY A 223 -3.39 -16.73 -7.82
CA GLY A 223 -3.37 -17.82 -6.82
C GLY A 223 -2.22 -17.75 -5.82
N ALA A 224 -1.17 -16.96 -6.08
CA ALA A 224 0.00 -16.85 -5.21
C ALA A 224 -0.05 -15.63 -4.27
N LEU A 225 -1.13 -14.85 -4.29
CA LEU A 225 -1.30 -13.61 -3.52
C LEU A 225 -1.30 -13.79 -1.98
N GLN A 226 -1.26 -15.03 -1.48
CA GLN A 226 -1.30 -15.34 -0.05
C GLN A 226 0.09 -15.28 0.62
N CYS A 227 0.19 -14.43 1.64
CA CYS A 227 1.39 -14.28 2.47
C CYS A 227 1.06 -14.46 3.96
N GLU A 228 2.10 -14.66 4.78
CA GLU A 228 2.04 -14.47 6.22
C GLU A 228 2.54 -13.07 6.56
N TYR A 229 1.78 -12.30 7.35
CA TYR A 229 2.20 -10.98 7.82
C TYR A 229 2.52 -11.00 9.31
N VAL A 230 3.68 -10.45 9.69
CA VAL A 230 4.11 -10.38 11.10
C VAL A 230 4.48 -8.96 11.47
N GLY A 231 3.55 -8.24 12.07
CA GLY A 231 3.80 -6.89 12.57
C GLY A 231 2.56 -6.06 12.76
N ASP A 232 2.78 -4.76 12.90
CA ASP A 232 1.72 -3.77 12.97
C ASP A 232 1.29 -3.37 11.57
N ALA A 233 -0.02 -3.45 11.31
CA ALA A 233 -0.65 -3.02 10.08
C ALA A 233 -1.52 -1.79 10.34
N LEU A 234 -1.68 -0.94 9.32
CA LEU A 234 -2.66 0.14 9.40
C LEU A 234 -4.02 -0.38 8.96
N THR A 235 -4.98 -0.32 9.88
CA THR A 235 -6.37 -0.74 9.67
C THR A 235 -7.29 0.42 10.02
N ASP A 236 -8.49 0.46 9.43
CA ASP A 236 -9.53 1.32 9.97
C ASP A 236 -10.07 0.69 11.26
N ALA A 237 -9.83 1.35 12.40
CA ALA A 237 -10.29 0.92 13.72
C ALA A 237 -11.83 0.72 13.78
N THR A 238 -12.60 1.26 12.83
CA THR A 238 -14.06 1.07 12.75
C THR A 238 -14.49 -0.25 12.10
N SER A 239 -13.59 -0.92 11.38
CA SER A 239 -13.92 -2.13 10.60
C SER A 239 -13.96 -3.41 11.44
N LEU A 240 -13.39 -3.40 12.64
CA LEU A 240 -13.40 -4.55 13.56
C LEU A 240 -14.74 -4.75 14.27
N HIS A 241 -15.56 -3.70 14.44
CA HIS A 241 -16.87 -3.82 15.07
C HIS A 241 -17.87 -2.75 14.59
N ARG A 242 -18.69 -3.07 13.59
CA ARG A 242 -20.07 -2.51 13.50
C ARG A 242 -20.99 -3.00 14.65
N LEU A 243 -20.44 -3.50 15.76
CA LEU A 243 -21.15 -3.98 16.94
C LEU A 243 -20.55 -3.54 18.29
N ASN A 244 -19.72 -2.49 18.38
CA ASN A 244 -19.33 -1.96 19.70
C ASN A 244 -19.58 -0.45 19.88
N PRO A 245 -20.82 -0.05 20.25
CA PRO A 245 -21.21 1.34 20.46
C PRO A 245 -20.65 1.98 21.75
N VAL A 246 -19.87 1.26 22.56
CA VAL A 246 -19.47 1.73 23.90
C VAL A 246 -18.38 2.81 23.85
N ARG A 247 -17.48 2.80 22.86
CA ARG A 247 -16.45 3.85 22.72
C ARG A 247 -16.94 5.18 22.14
N MET A 248 -18.14 5.23 21.55
CA MET A 248 -18.73 6.50 21.09
C MET A 248 -19.26 7.38 22.23
N LYS A 249 -19.58 6.83 23.41
CA LYS A 249 -20.13 7.61 24.53
C LYS A 249 -19.08 8.45 25.26
N GLU A 250 -17.83 7.99 25.32
CA GLU A 250 -16.75 8.76 25.97
C GLU A 250 -16.18 9.86 25.06
N ALA A 251 -16.25 9.68 23.74
CA ALA A 251 -15.83 10.72 22.78
C ALA A 251 -16.84 11.88 22.68
N ARG A 252 -18.15 11.61 22.81
CA ARG A 252 -19.20 12.65 22.70
C ARG A 252 -19.25 13.64 23.86
N HIS A 253 -18.63 13.34 25.00
CA HIS A 253 -18.65 14.25 26.16
C HIS A 253 -17.51 15.27 26.19
N LYS A 254 -16.59 15.26 25.21
CA LYS A 254 -15.51 16.26 25.11
C LYS A 254 -15.72 17.34 24.03
N GLU A 255 -16.79 17.27 23.25
CA GLU A 255 -17.11 18.29 22.24
C GLU A 255 -18.28 19.17 22.70
N ALA A 256 -18.01 20.04 23.67
CA ALA A 256 -18.87 21.18 23.97
C ALA A 256 -18.07 22.36 24.52
N SER A 257 -16.85 22.61 24.01
CA SER A 257 -16.17 23.89 24.17
C SER A 257 -14.96 23.96 23.24
N SER A 258 -14.81 25.10 22.57
CA SER A 258 -13.71 25.56 21.71
C SER A 258 -13.62 24.98 20.29
N GLY A 259 -14.16 25.78 19.36
CA GLY A 259 -13.74 26.07 17.99
C GLY A 259 -12.64 25.23 17.33
N ALA A 260 -12.99 24.76 16.12
CA ALA A 260 -12.10 24.48 15.00
C ALA A 260 -10.84 23.67 15.32
N ASP A 261 -11.00 22.35 15.40
CA ASP A 261 -9.88 21.46 15.13
C ASP A 261 -10.41 20.20 14.45
N SER A 262 -10.24 20.11 13.13
CA SER A 262 -10.59 18.94 12.32
C SER A 262 -9.57 17.81 12.57
N ARG A 263 -9.45 17.38 13.82
CA ARG A 263 -8.44 16.41 14.23
C ARG A 263 -8.88 15.00 13.86
N PHE A 264 -8.41 14.59 12.68
CA PHE A 264 -7.73 13.32 12.42
C PHE A 264 -8.04 12.21 13.42
N TYR A 265 -8.77 11.18 12.98
CA TYR A 265 -8.70 9.88 13.65
C TYR A 265 -7.28 9.37 13.47
N ASP A 266 -6.46 9.42 14.53
CA ASP A 266 -5.13 8.78 14.53
C ASP A 266 -5.32 7.30 14.18
N MET A 267 -4.76 6.88 13.03
CA MET A 267 -4.72 5.45 12.69
C MET A 267 -3.80 4.76 13.68
N VAL A 268 -4.37 4.04 14.63
CA VAL A 268 -3.58 3.26 15.59
C VAL A 268 -3.07 2.00 14.88
N PRO A 269 -1.76 1.75 14.85
CA PRO A 269 -1.22 0.51 14.31
C PRO A 269 -1.87 -0.69 15.02
N TYR A 270 -2.43 -1.61 14.24
CA TYR A 270 -3.05 -2.84 14.74
C TYR A 270 -2.05 -3.98 14.60
N ASN A 271 -1.63 -4.53 15.74
CA ASN A 271 -0.77 -5.71 15.75
C ASN A 271 -1.58 -6.94 15.34
N ILE A 272 -1.23 -7.55 14.21
CA ILE A 272 -1.98 -8.70 13.69
C ILE A 272 -1.71 -9.93 14.57
N PRO A 273 -2.74 -10.49 15.24
CA PRO A 273 -2.57 -11.66 16.09
C PRO A 273 -2.04 -12.85 15.30
N ARG A 274 -1.32 -13.77 15.97
CA ARG A 274 -0.79 -15.00 15.34
C ARG A 274 -1.82 -15.78 14.53
N LYS A 275 -3.06 -15.83 15.02
CA LYS A 275 -4.16 -16.53 14.35
C LYS A 275 -4.55 -15.91 13.00
N ASP A 276 -4.32 -14.61 12.79
CA ASP A 276 -4.83 -13.83 11.67
C ASP A 276 -3.72 -13.42 10.68
N ARG A 277 -2.55 -14.05 10.75
CA ARG A 277 -1.41 -13.66 9.91
C ARG A 277 -1.55 -14.02 8.44
N GLY A 278 -2.51 -14.88 8.07
CA GLY A 278 -2.81 -15.20 6.68
C GLY A 278 -3.47 -14.00 6.00
N VAL A 279 -2.74 -13.37 5.07
CA VAL A 279 -3.18 -12.18 4.35
C VAL A 279 -3.13 -12.42 2.84
N ILE A 280 -3.99 -11.71 2.11
CA ILE A 280 -3.98 -11.63 0.66
C ILE A 280 -3.51 -10.25 0.25
N ILE A 281 -2.51 -10.17 -0.61
CA ILE A 281 -2.04 -8.91 -1.19
C ILE A 281 -2.87 -8.65 -2.45
N ASP A 282 -3.68 -7.59 -2.44
CA ASP A 282 -4.51 -7.23 -3.59
C ASP A 282 -4.90 -5.75 -3.54
N ASN A 283 -3.98 -4.90 -4.00
CA ASN A 283 -4.18 -3.45 -4.05
C ASN A 283 -5.38 -3.05 -4.92
N TRP A 284 -5.67 -3.80 -6.00
CA TRP A 284 -6.79 -3.48 -6.87
C TRP A 284 -8.09 -3.61 -6.11
N THR A 285 -8.34 -4.80 -5.55
CA THR A 285 -9.59 -5.11 -4.86
C THR A 285 -9.72 -4.25 -3.61
N PHE A 286 -8.62 -3.97 -2.91
CA PHE A 286 -8.62 -2.98 -1.83
C PHE A 286 -9.21 -1.65 -2.31
N LEU A 287 -8.72 -1.08 -3.41
CA LEU A 287 -9.08 0.28 -3.85
C LEU A 287 -10.51 0.41 -4.39
N ASN A 288 -11.11 -0.69 -4.82
CA ASN A 288 -12.38 -0.67 -5.54
C ASN A 288 -13.48 -1.49 -4.86
N SER A 289 -13.15 -2.29 -3.85
CA SER A 289 -14.14 -3.03 -3.08
C SER A 289 -15.04 -2.04 -2.34
N ALA A 290 -16.36 -2.23 -2.48
CA ALA A 290 -17.35 -1.49 -1.70
C ALA A 290 -17.22 -1.76 -0.19
N ARG A 291 -16.53 -2.84 0.20
CA ARG A 291 -16.23 -3.21 1.60
C ARG A 291 -15.10 -2.39 2.21
N ASN A 292 -14.31 -1.68 1.40
CA ASN A 292 -13.24 -0.84 1.92
C ASN A 292 -13.82 0.46 2.51
N PRO A 293 -13.39 0.90 3.71
CA PRO A 293 -13.67 2.24 4.18
C PRO A 293 -13.28 3.29 3.12
N ARG A 294 -14.27 4.10 2.73
CA ARG A 294 -14.11 5.13 1.69
C ARG A 294 -13.20 6.29 2.12
N TRP A 295 -12.79 6.32 3.39
CA TRP A 295 -11.99 7.41 3.93
C TRP A 295 -10.84 6.86 4.79
N PHE A 296 -9.62 7.20 4.39
CA PHE A 296 -8.42 7.02 5.20
C PHE A 296 -7.83 8.41 5.50
N PRO A 297 -7.41 8.71 6.74
CA PRO A 297 -6.77 9.97 7.10
C PRO A 297 -5.50 10.27 6.29
N SER A 298 -4.72 9.22 6.00
CA SER A 298 -3.69 9.20 4.95
C SER A 298 -4.24 8.39 3.79
N PRO A 299 -4.30 8.92 2.56
CA PRO A 299 -4.81 8.14 1.45
C PRO A 299 -4.02 6.82 1.33
N PRO A 300 -4.69 5.70 1.00
CA PRO A 300 -4.07 4.38 0.99
C PRO A 300 -2.92 4.30 -0.03
N LEU A 301 -3.00 5.12 -1.07
CA LEU A 301 -1.90 5.57 -1.92
C LEU A 301 -1.63 7.04 -1.62
N GLY A 302 -0.52 7.65 -2.06
CA GLY A 302 -0.41 9.12 -1.98
C GLY A 302 -1.57 9.86 -2.67
N VAL A 303 -1.57 11.19 -2.65
CA VAL A 303 -2.62 11.98 -3.32
C VAL A 303 -2.35 11.97 -4.83
N ARG A 304 -3.32 11.53 -5.65
CA ARG A 304 -3.18 11.65 -7.11
C ARG A 304 -3.06 13.14 -7.47
N PRO A 305 -2.12 13.53 -8.35
CA PRO A 305 -2.02 14.90 -8.81
C PRO A 305 -3.38 15.35 -9.39
N GLY A 306 -3.98 16.39 -8.81
CA GLY A 306 -5.22 17.02 -9.27
C GLY A 306 -4.96 18.46 -9.73
N GLY A 307 -5.78 18.98 -10.66
CA GLY A 307 -5.70 20.37 -11.12
C GLY A 307 -4.42 20.73 -11.88
N VAL A 308 -3.83 21.90 -11.57
CA VAL A 308 -2.67 22.52 -12.26
C VAL A 308 -1.39 21.67 -12.19
N PHE A 309 -1.31 20.73 -11.25
CA PHE A 309 -0.16 19.86 -11.04
C PHE A 309 -0.17 18.57 -11.86
N LEU A 310 -1.19 18.33 -12.69
CA LEU A 310 -1.36 17.05 -13.38
C LEU A 310 -0.20 16.69 -14.32
N THR A 311 0.54 17.68 -14.81
CA THR A 311 1.74 17.47 -15.62
C THR A 311 2.57 18.74 -15.57
N CYS A 312 3.31 18.97 -14.48
CA CYS A 312 4.33 20.02 -14.52
C CYS A 312 5.28 19.72 -15.70
N GLN A 313 5.40 20.67 -16.62
CA GLN A 313 6.19 20.52 -17.85
C GLN A 313 7.60 21.07 -17.72
N CYS A 314 8.01 21.48 -16.52
CA CYS A 314 9.38 21.91 -16.26
C CYS A 314 10.36 20.76 -16.54
N LEU A 315 11.58 21.11 -16.92
CA LEU A 315 12.63 20.18 -17.28
C LEU A 315 13.00 19.27 -16.10
N VAL A 316 12.99 19.81 -14.87
CA VAL A 316 13.21 19.02 -13.65
C VAL A 316 12.21 17.86 -13.55
N CYS A 317 10.92 18.17 -13.76
CA CYS A 317 9.88 17.15 -13.76
C CYS A 317 10.04 16.17 -14.92
N LYS A 318 10.35 16.64 -16.15
CA LYS A 318 10.54 15.80 -17.34
C LYS A 318 11.72 14.82 -17.22
N LEU A 319 12.79 15.23 -16.52
CA LEU A 319 14.00 14.42 -16.36
C LEU A 319 13.94 13.48 -15.14
N SER A 320 12.93 13.63 -14.29
CA SER A 320 12.73 12.84 -13.08
C SER A 320 12.70 11.32 -13.36
N PRO A 321 13.55 10.53 -12.67
CA PRO A 321 13.46 9.06 -12.67
C PRO A 321 12.05 8.53 -12.36
N ILE A 322 11.29 9.21 -11.49
CA ILE A 322 9.92 8.82 -11.13
C ILE A 322 9.00 8.75 -12.37
N GLN A 323 9.21 9.62 -13.37
CA GLN A 323 8.43 9.57 -14.61
C GLN A 323 8.66 8.30 -15.42
N LYS A 324 9.86 7.70 -15.33
CA LYS A 324 10.17 6.42 -16.01
C LYS A 324 9.48 5.24 -15.34
N VAL A 325 9.29 5.30 -14.03
CA VAL A 325 8.62 4.26 -13.25
C VAL A 325 7.10 4.33 -13.43
N ALA A 326 6.57 5.54 -13.59
CA ALA A 326 5.15 5.76 -13.78
C ALA A 326 4.62 5.09 -15.06
N ASN A 327 3.54 4.32 -14.92
CA ASN A 327 2.87 3.51 -15.95
C ASN A 327 3.58 2.22 -16.39
N ALA A 328 4.69 1.86 -15.75
CA ALA A 328 5.34 0.57 -15.98
C ALA A 328 4.88 -0.49 -14.95
N SER A 329 5.07 -1.76 -15.33
CA SER A 329 4.88 -2.90 -14.41
C SER A 329 6.03 -2.97 -13.42
N ALA A 330 5.73 -3.30 -12.16
CA ALA A 330 6.77 -3.52 -11.14
C ALA A 330 7.82 -4.56 -11.58
N LYS A 331 7.44 -5.55 -12.41
CA LYS A 331 8.36 -6.54 -12.99
C LYS A 331 9.52 -5.91 -13.77
N ALA A 332 9.28 -4.78 -14.43
CA ALA A 332 10.27 -4.15 -15.30
C ALA A 332 11.50 -3.63 -14.54
N PHE A 333 11.35 -3.37 -13.23
CA PHE A 333 12.38 -2.71 -12.41
C PHE A 333 13.12 -3.65 -11.46
N ALA A 334 12.86 -4.96 -11.50
CA ALA A 334 13.42 -5.92 -10.55
C ALA A 334 14.96 -5.91 -10.48
N ASN A 335 15.63 -5.46 -11.55
CA ASN A 335 17.09 -5.39 -11.67
C ASN A 335 17.66 -3.96 -11.68
N ASP A 336 16.82 -2.92 -11.60
CA ASP A 336 17.25 -1.52 -11.68
C ASP A 336 17.32 -0.88 -10.29
N GLU A 337 18.51 -0.87 -9.69
CA GLU A 337 18.73 -0.39 -8.31
C GLU A 337 18.40 1.10 -8.10
N GLU A 338 18.41 1.91 -9.15
CA GLU A 338 17.97 3.32 -9.10
C GLU A 338 16.45 3.41 -9.00
N MET A 339 15.72 2.50 -9.64
CA MET A 339 14.26 2.46 -9.60
C MET A 339 13.72 1.73 -8.36
N LEU A 340 14.42 0.70 -7.88
CA LEU A 340 13.98 -0.11 -6.74
C LEU A 340 13.82 0.71 -5.46
N VAL A 341 14.64 1.74 -5.25
CA VAL A 341 14.55 2.59 -4.04
C VAL A 341 13.38 3.56 -4.02
N LEU A 342 12.79 3.81 -5.19
CA LEU A 342 11.58 4.62 -5.33
C LEU A 342 10.32 3.82 -5.01
N LEU A 343 10.40 2.48 -4.89
CA LEU A 343 9.24 1.62 -4.66
C LEU A 343 8.70 1.77 -3.24
N PRO A 344 7.36 1.73 -3.07
CA PRO A 344 6.72 2.03 -1.79
C PRO A 344 7.04 0.97 -0.73
N PRO A 345 7.08 1.35 0.56
CA PRO A 345 7.31 0.43 1.68
C PRO A 345 6.09 -0.39 2.06
N LYS A 346 4.94 -0.17 1.40
CA LYS A 346 3.65 -0.72 1.79
C LYS A 346 2.98 -1.48 0.66
N LEU A 347 2.12 -2.41 1.05
CA LEU A 347 1.19 -3.14 0.20
C LEU A 347 -0.20 -3.09 0.82
N LEU A 348 -1.23 -3.17 -0.01
CA LEU A 348 -2.61 -3.17 0.42
C LEU A 348 -3.17 -4.59 0.29
N GLY A 349 -4.03 -4.97 1.21
CA GLY A 349 -4.58 -6.32 1.15
C GLY A 349 -5.58 -6.64 2.25
N PHE A 350 -5.97 -7.91 2.28
CA PHE A 350 -7.06 -8.42 3.09
C PHE A 350 -6.56 -9.44 4.12
N VAL A 351 -6.98 -9.29 5.37
CA VAL A 351 -6.72 -10.26 6.43
C VAL A 351 -7.83 -11.31 6.41
N LEU A 352 -7.52 -12.57 6.06
CA LEU A 352 -8.53 -13.59 5.75
C LEU A 352 -9.46 -13.92 6.92
N LYS A 353 -8.93 -14.04 8.14
CA LYS A 353 -9.71 -14.47 9.31
C LYS A 353 -10.53 -13.36 9.93
N SER A 354 -9.92 -12.19 10.17
CA SER A 354 -10.62 -11.03 10.73
C SER A 354 -11.44 -10.26 9.68
N LYS A 355 -11.22 -10.56 8.40
CA LYS A 355 -11.97 -10.02 7.26
C LYS A 355 -11.86 -8.50 7.13
N ILE A 356 -10.69 -7.97 7.44
CA ILE A 356 -10.40 -6.53 7.39
C ILE A 356 -9.43 -6.21 6.27
N TRP A 357 -9.68 -5.09 5.62
CA TRP A 357 -8.73 -4.46 4.73
C TRP A 357 -7.66 -3.72 5.55
N ALA A 358 -6.40 -3.86 5.14
CA ALA A 358 -5.26 -3.30 5.85
C ALA A 358 -4.15 -2.86 4.88
N GLN A 359 -3.29 -1.97 5.37
CA GLN A 359 -2.01 -1.64 4.75
C GLN A 359 -0.89 -2.33 5.54
N PHE A 360 0.04 -2.94 4.81
CA PHE A 360 1.07 -3.80 5.37
C PHE A 360 2.46 -3.34 4.93
N ALA A 361 3.43 -3.38 5.83
CA ALA A 361 4.83 -3.15 5.49
C ALA A 361 5.39 -4.31 4.65
N VAL A 362 6.06 -4.00 3.54
CA VAL A 362 6.68 -4.99 2.63
C VAL A 362 7.68 -5.89 3.37
N ASP A 363 8.49 -5.29 4.26
CA ASP A 363 9.55 -6.01 4.97
C ASP A 363 9.03 -7.01 6.01
N LYS A 364 7.81 -6.78 6.49
CA LYS A 364 7.13 -7.64 7.48
C LYS A 364 6.28 -8.74 6.85
N MET A 365 6.19 -8.78 5.52
CA MET A 365 5.63 -9.94 4.82
C MET A 365 6.55 -11.15 5.04
N GLN A 366 6.02 -12.34 4.91
CA GLN A 366 6.75 -13.60 4.88
C GLN A 366 6.06 -14.48 3.86
N ARG A 367 6.85 -15.14 3.01
CA ARG A 367 6.27 -16.09 2.08
C ARG A 367 5.76 -17.29 2.85
N THR A 368 4.56 -17.71 2.47
CA THR A 368 3.95 -18.93 2.95
C THR A 368 4.63 -20.15 2.30
N TYR A 369 5.92 -20.35 2.55
CA TYR A 369 6.54 -21.65 2.35
C TYR A 369 6.57 -22.35 3.71
N LEU A 370 5.59 -23.23 3.92
CA LEU A 370 5.77 -24.47 4.67
C LEU A 370 5.80 -24.43 6.21
N ARG A 371 5.71 -23.28 6.90
CA ARG A 371 5.79 -23.33 8.38
C ARG A 371 4.51 -23.79 9.08
N GLY A 372 3.34 -23.52 8.50
CA GLY A 372 2.04 -24.02 9.00
C GLY A 372 1.55 -25.30 8.34
N SER A 373 2.27 -25.84 7.33
CA SER A 373 1.78 -26.99 6.56
C SER A 373 1.87 -28.29 7.36
N LEU A 374 2.88 -28.50 8.19
CA LEU A 374 3.05 -29.80 8.85
C LEU A 374 1.92 -30.15 9.83
N GLU A 375 1.49 -29.20 10.67
CA GLU A 375 0.46 -29.45 11.70
C GLU A 375 -0.93 -29.65 11.11
N LEU A 376 -1.28 -28.90 10.06
CA LEU A 376 -2.62 -28.98 9.45
C LEU A 376 -2.71 -30.00 8.32
N THR A 377 -1.58 -30.37 7.71
CA THR A 377 -1.51 -31.56 6.86
C THR A 377 -1.70 -32.82 7.72
N LYS A 378 -1.05 -32.88 8.89
CA LYS A 378 -1.36 -33.91 9.91
C LYS A 378 -2.82 -33.85 10.35
N ALA A 379 -3.40 -32.66 10.52
CA ALA A 379 -4.81 -32.57 10.87
C ALA A 379 -5.74 -33.19 9.82
N PHE A 380 -5.43 -33.07 8.52
CA PHE A 380 -6.20 -33.74 7.46
C PHE A 380 -6.03 -35.26 7.50
N ASP A 381 -4.78 -35.71 7.60
CA ASP A 381 -4.44 -37.13 7.48
C ASP A 381 -4.82 -37.90 8.77
N GLU A 382 -4.53 -37.35 9.95
CA GLU A 382 -4.57 -38.03 11.26
C GLU A 382 -5.76 -37.62 12.14
N GLU A 383 -6.19 -36.34 12.12
CA GLU A 383 -7.19 -35.81 13.06
C GLU A 383 -8.61 -35.79 12.49
N LEU A 384 -8.73 -35.56 11.18
CA LEU A 384 -10.01 -35.48 10.51
C LEU A 384 -10.65 -36.87 10.45
N GLN A 385 -11.75 -37.02 11.19
CA GLN A 385 -12.54 -38.25 11.30
C GLN A 385 -13.47 -38.45 10.08
N LEU A 386 -12.89 -38.37 8.88
CA LEU A 386 -13.50 -38.71 7.61
C LEU A 386 -12.88 -40.04 7.11
N ASN A 387 -13.64 -40.87 6.39
CA ASN A 387 -13.06 -42.08 5.82
C ASN A 387 -12.02 -41.72 4.74
N GLU A 388 -11.09 -42.63 4.47
CA GLU A 388 -10.03 -42.37 3.49
C GLU A 388 -10.57 -42.21 2.06
N ASP A 389 -11.63 -42.95 1.70
CA ASP A 389 -12.26 -42.85 0.38
C ASP A 389 -12.81 -41.43 0.10
N ASP A 390 -13.50 -40.81 1.06
CA ASP A 390 -14.04 -39.46 0.91
C ASP A 390 -12.90 -38.42 0.93
N LYS A 391 -11.82 -38.64 1.72
CA LYS A 391 -10.63 -37.79 1.71
C LYS A 391 -9.95 -37.79 0.34
N ASP A 392 -9.73 -38.99 -0.22
CA ASP A 392 -9.12 -39.18 -1.54
C ASP A 392 -9.99 -38.56 -2.64
N LEU A 393 -11.30 -38.77 -2.59
CA LEU A 393 -12.24 -38.17 -3.53
C LEU A 393 -12.22 -36.64 -3.47
N LEU A 394 -12.23 -36.05 -2.26
CA LEU A 394 -12.14 -34.61 -2.07
C LEU A 394 -10.86 -34.03 -2.67
N LEU A 395 -9.70 -34.64 -2.37
CA LEU A 395 -8.43 -34.19 -2.90
C LEU A 395 -8.37 -34.33 -4.43
N ALA A 396 -8.88 -35.45 -4.98
CA ALA A 396 -8.92 -35.67 -6.42
C ALA A 396 -9.77 -34.61 -7.14
N LEU A 397 -10.96 -34.28 -6.63
CA LEU A 397 -11.81 -33.26 -7.22
C LEU A 397 -11.21 -31.86 -7.14
N VAL A 398 -10.66 -31.49 -5.98
CA VAL A 398 -10.06 -30.16 -5.77
C VAL A 398 -8.81 -29.97 -6.63
N ASN A 399 -7.92 -30.97 -6.69
CA ASN A 399 -6.73 -30.94 -7.53
C ASN A 399 -7.08 -31.03 -9.03
N GLY A 400 -8.10 -31.80 -9.38
CA GLY A 400 -8.60 -31.90 -10.75
C GLY A 400 -9.17 -30.57 -11.25
N HIS A 401 -9.94 -29.87 -10.40
CA HIS A 401 -10.44 -28.52 -10.69
C HIS A 401 -9.30 -27.52 -10.92
N GLN A 402 -8.24 -27.59 -10.11
CA GLN A 402 -7.07 -26.73 -10.26
C GLN A 402 -6.40 -26.88 -11.63
N ALA A 403 -6.35 -28.08 -12.19
CA ALA A 403 -5.72 -28.34 -13.49
C ALA A 403 -6.51 -27.76 -14.68
N LEU A 404 -7.79 -27.44 -14.49
CA LEU A 404 -8.69 -26.93 -15.53
C LEU A 404 -8.72 -25.40 -15.62
N LEU A 405 -8.25 -24.69 -14.60
CA LEU A 405 -8.26 -23.23 -14.61
C LEU A 405 -7.20 -22.70 -15.60
N PRO A 406 -7.55 -21.73 -16.48
CA PRO A 406 -6.56 -21.10 -17.33
C PRO A 406 -5.48 -20.47 -16.45
N GLN A 407 -4.22 -20.78 -16.76
CA GLN A 407 -3.09 -20.07 -16.18
C GLN A 407 -3.23 -18.62 -16.64
N PHE A 408 -3.61 -17.72 -15.73
CA PHE A 408 -3.72 -16.29 -16.03
C PHE A 408 -2.31 -15.75 -16.32
N GLU A 409 -1.84 -15.88 -17.56
CA GLU A 409 -0.60 -15.29 -18.01
C GLU A 409 -0.75 -13.76 -18.08
N GLY A 410 -0.27 -13.08 -17.03
CA GLY A 410 0.54 -11.86 -17.14
C GLY A 410 0.00 -10.62 -17.86
N SER A 411 -1.27 -10.58 -18.26
CA SER A 411 -1.91 -9.37 -18.77
C SER A 411 -2.75 -8.76 -17.64
N GLY A 412 -2.64 -7.43 -17.47
CA GLY A 412 -3.30 -6.70 -16.39
C GLY A 412 -4.81 -6.97 -16.28
N PRO A 413 -5.46 -6.48 -15.22
CA PRO A 413 -6.84 -6.84 -14.89
C PRO A 413 -7.78 -6.44 -16.05
N GLY A 414 -8.10 -7.41 -16.89
CA GLY A 414 -9.24 -7.34 -17.77
C GLY A 414 -10.47 -7.23 -16.90
N ILE A 415 -11.25 -6.19 -17.15
CA ILE A 415 -12.62 -6.06 -16.64
C ILE A 415 -13.34 -7.36 -16.99
N PRO A 416 -14.02 -8.05 -16.05
CA PRO A 416 -14.94 -9.12 -16.40
C PRO A 416 -16.09 -8.48 -17.20
N GLY A 417 -15.98 -8.51 -18.52
CA GLY A 417 -16.93 -7.87 -19.43
C GLY A 417 -16.29 -7.47 -20.75
N HIS A 418 -16.68 -8.18 -21.81
CA HIS A 418 -16.44 -7.88 -23.22
C HIS A 418 -15.00 -8.07 -23.77
N ASN A 419 -14.70 -9.30 -24.20
CA ASN A 419 -14.62 -9.67 -25.62
C ASN A 419 -13.70 -10.89 -25.82
N ASN A 420 -14.27 -12.04 -26.19
CA ASN A 420 -13.66 -12.89 -27.19
C ASN A 420 -14.76 -13.65 -27.93
N GLN A 421 -14.85 -13.43 -29.24
CA GLN A 421 -15.73 -14.21 -30.11
C GLN A 421 -15.00 -15.50 -30.48
N GLY A 422 -15.34 -16.59 -29.81
CA GLY A 422 -14.97 -17.96 -30.16
C GLY A 422 -16.12 -18.89 -29.83
N THR A 423 -16.60 -19.63 -30.81
CA THR A 423 -17.83 -20.42 -30.73
C THR A 423 -17.73 -21.58 -29.72
N ASP A 424 -18.42 -21.46 -28.59
CA ASP A 424 -19.14 -22.58 -27.97
C ASP A 424 -20.38 -22.05 -27.22
N VAL A 425 -21.44 -22.83 -27.21
CA VAL A 425 -22.76 -22.43 -26.74
C VAL A 425 -22.73 -22.29 -25.21
N ILE A 426 -22.72 -21.04 -24.72
CA ILE A 426 -22.72 -20.56 -23.32
C ILE A 426 -21.34 -20.66 -22.63
N GLU A 427 -20.53 -19.60 -22.78
CA GLU A 427 -19.31 -19.39 -21.98
C GLU A 427 -19.65 -19.23 -20.49
N GLY A 428 -19.08 -20.07 -19.62
CA GLY A 428 -19.05 -19.87 -18.15
C GLY A 428 -19.94 -20.79 -17.29
N GLU A 429 -20.86 -21.57 -17.86
CA GLU A 429 -21.66 -22.53 -17.09
C GLU A 429 -20.87 -23.82 -16.77
N GLY A 430 -20.81 -24.19 -15.49
CA GLY A 430 -20.35 -25.53 -15.06
C GLY A 430 -18.85 -25.71 -14.82
N GLN A 431 -18.06 -24.64 -14.74
CA GLN A 431 -16.61 -24.73 -14.44
C GLN A 431 -16.26 -24.68 -12.94
N GLY A 432 -17.23 -24.43 -12.06
CA GLY A 432 -17.03 -24.40 -10.60
C GLY A 432 -17.12 -25.77 -9.93
N LEU A 433 -16.48 -25.91 -8.76
CA LEU A 433 -16.60 -27.08 -7.90
C LEU A 433 -17.40 -26.73 -6.64
N ALA A 434 -18.60 -27.28 -6.52
CA ALA A 434 -19.46 -27.11 -5.35
C ALA A 434 -19.53 -28.39 -4.51
N ILE A 435 -19.04 -28.30 -3.28
CA ILE A 435 -19.02 -29.39 -2.31
C ILE A 435 -19.95 -29.05 -1.15
N MET A 436 -20.80 -29.98 -0.75
CA MET A 436 -21.68 -29.83 0.41
C MET A 436 -21.27 -30.81 1.52
N LEU A 437 -21.00 -30.28 2.70
CA LEU A 437 -20.70 -31.05 3.91
C LEU A 437 -21.89 -30.94 4.86
N HIS A 438 -22.57 -32.06 5.13
CA HIS A 438 -23.75 -32.06 5.98
C HIS A 438 -23.67 -33.10 7.09
N GLY A 439 -24.21 -32.79 8.26
CA GLY A 439 -24.14 -33.69 9.42
C GLY A 439 -24.36 -32.96 10.74
N PRO A 440 -24.34 -33.69 11.87
CA PRO A 440 -24.48 -33.10 13.21
C PRO A 440 -23.43 -32.00 13.49
N PRO A 441 -23.69 -31.06 14.42
CA PRO A 441 -22.69 -30.06 14.81
C PRO A 441 -21.47 -30.73 15.47
N GLY A 442 -20.29 -30.11 15.33
CA GLY A 442 -19.07 -30.56 16.02
C GLY A 442 -18.34 -31.78 15.43
N VAL A 443 -18.72 -32.24 14.24
CA VAL A 443 -18.14 -33.43 13.57
C VAL A 443 -16.98 -33.11 12.60
N GLY A 444 -16.48 -31.87 12.59
CA GLY A 444 -15.33 -31.48 11.77
C GLY A 444 -15.62 -30.91 10.38
N LYS A 445 -16.87 -30.58 10.03
CA LYS A 445 -17.23 -30.02 8.71
C LYS A 445 -16.41 -28.78 8.31
N THR A 446 -16.35 -27.79 9.21
CA THR A 446 -15.55 -26.56 9.02
C THR A 446 -14.05 -26.88 8.94
N LEU A 447 -13.58 -27.81 9.79
CA LEU A 447 -12.18 -28.25 9.80
C LEU A 447 -11.78 -28.86 8.44
N THR A 448 -12.65 -29.66 7.82
CA THR A 448 -12.42 -30.23 6.48
C THR A 448 -12.10 -29.13 5.46
N ALA A 449 -12.90 -28.08 5.40
CA ALA A 449 -12.65 -26.96 4.49
C ALA A 449 -11.31 -26.26 4.75
N GLU A 450 -10.98 -26.01 6.04
CA GLU A 450 -9.69 -25.42 6.40
C GLU A 450 -8.50 -26.28 5.99
N THR A 451 -8.60 -27.59 6.22
CA THR A 451 -7.55 -28.55 5.90
C THR A 451 -7.36 -28.73 4.39
N ILE A 452 -8.45 -28.77 3.61
CA ILE A 452 -8.39 -28.83 2.14
C ILE A 452 -7.72 -27.60 1.56
N ALA A 453 -8.12 -26.40 1.99
CA ALA A 453 -7.53 -25.15 1.51
C ALA A 453 -6.01 -25.14 1.75
N LYS A 454 -5.58 -25.55 2.95
CA LYS A 454 -4.15 -25.65 3.28
C LYS A 454 -3.42 -26.74 2.50
N ARG A 455 -4.02 -27.92 2.34
CA ARG A 455 -3.44 -29.06 1.61
C ARG A 455 -3.23 -28.74 0.13
N THR A 456 -4.11 -27.91 -0.43
CA THR A 456 -4.08 -27.45 -1.83
C THR A 456 -3.37 -26.10 -2.01
N ASN A 457 -2.80 -25.55 -0.94
CA ASN A 457 -2.12 -24.26 -0.90
C ASN A 457 -2.97 -23.10 -1.46
N ARG A 458 -4.24 -23.07 -1.09
CA ARG A 458 -5.23 -22.05 -1.48
C ARG A 458 -5.64 -21.22 -0.25
N PRO A 459 -5.97 -19.94 -0.45
CA PRO A 459 -6.61 -19.14 0.59
C PRO A 459 -7.94 -19.77 1.00
N LEU A 460 -8.32 -19.61 2.26
CA LEU A 460 -9.68 -19.93 2.72
C LEU A 460 -10.42 -18.61 2.98
N LEU A 461 -11.46 -18.34 2.19
CA LEU A 461 -12.39 -17.25 2.47
C LEU A 461 -13.64 -17.84 3.13
N SER A 462 -13.73 -17.74 4.45
CA SER A 462 -14.92 -18.16 5.19
C SER A 462 -15.94 -17.02 5.24
N VAL A 463 -17.22 -17.33 5.09
CA VAL A 463 -18.34 -16.38 5.14
C VAL A 463 -19.47 -16.99 5.97
N SER A 464 -20.04 -16.18 6.85
CA SER A 464 -21.21 -16.55 7.66
C SER A 464 -22.48 -15.86 7.14
N VAL A 465 -23.65 -16.44 7.43
CA VAL A 465 -24.96 -15.86 7.08
C VAL A 465 -25.13 -14.43 7.63
N ALA A 466 -24.57 -14.17 8.81
CA ALA A 466 -24.64 -12.87 9.47
C ALA A 466 -23.92 -11.75 8.68
N GLU A 467 -22.88 -12.09 7.92
CA GLU A 467 -22.10 -11.12 7.12
C GLU A 467 -22.84 -10.71 5.84
N ILE A 468 -23.50 -11.68 5.20
CA ILE A 468 -24.30 -11.46 4.00
C ILE A 468 -25.50 -10.56 4.35
N GLY A 469 -26.15 -10.82 5.50
CA GLY A 469 -27.32 -10.10 5.94
C GLY A 469 -28.61 -10.72 5.40
N VAL A 470 -29.74 -10.24 5.90
CA VAL A 470 -31.07 -10.84 5.66
C VAL A 470 -31.88 -10.11 4.60
N GLN A 471 -31.41 -8.94 4.14
CA GLN A 471 -32.08 -8.14 3.11
C GLN A 471 -31.62 -8.59 1.71
N PRO A 472 -32.53 -9.03 0.82
CA PRO A 472 -32.14 -9.62 -0.47
C PRO A 472 -31.23 -8.73 -1.33
N HIS A 473 -31.54 -7.43 -1.45
CA HIS A 473 -30.74 -6.50 -2.25
C HIS A 473 -29.33 -6.27 -1.68
N GLU A 474 -29.17 -6.23 -0.35
CA GLU A 474 -27.84 -6.11 0.27
C GLU A 474 -27.05 -7.40 0.13
N ALA A 475 -27.73 -8.55 0.24
CA ALA A 475 -27.14 -9.86 0.11
C ALA A 475 -26.65 -10.13 -1.32
N GLU A 476 -27.40 -9.75 -2.35
CA GLU A 476 -27.00 -9.87 -3.76
C GLU A 476 -25.65 -9.20 -4.04
N HIS A 477 -25.50 -7.93 -3.66
CA HIS A 477 -24.25 -7.19 -3.86
C HIS A 477 -23.09 -7.83 -3.08
N LYS A 478 -23.31 -8.21 -1.83
CA LYS A 478 -22.26 -8.82 -1.00
C LYS A 478 -21.86 -10.19 -1.48
N LEU A 479 -22.81 -11.03 -1.89
CA LEU A 479 -22.54 -12.35 -2.45
C LEU A 479 -21.74 -12.22 -3.74
N THR A 480 -22.14 -11.32 -4.63
CA THR A 480 -21.40 -11.04 -5.85
C THR A 480 -19.95 -10.62 -5.56
N ASP A 481 -19.74 -9.68 -4.63
CA ASP A 481 -18.39 -9.24 -4.22
C ASP A 481 -17.57 -10.37 -3.59
N ILE A 482 -18.18 -11.19 -2.73
CA ILE A 482 -17.53 -12.32 -2.07
C ILE A 482 -17.08 -13.38 -3.07
N PHE A 483 -17.94 -13.74 -4.02
CA PHE A 483 -17.64 -14.73 -5.04
C PHE A 483 -16.57 -14.21 -6.00
N ALA A 484 -16.63 -12.93 -6.38
CA ALA A 484 -15.62 -12.29 -7.21
C ALA A 484 -14.24 -12.28 -6.53
N ASP A 485 -14.19 -11.89 -5.24
CA ASP A 485 -12.94 -11.89 -4.46
C ASP A 485 -12.39 -13.33 -4.29
N ALA A 486 -13.26 -14.30 -3.99
CA ALA A 486 -12.86 -15.70 -3.88
C ALA A 486 -12.31 -16.25 -5.19
N ALA A 487 -12.95 -15.96 -6.32
CA ALA A 487 -12.48 -16.37 -7.64
C ALA A 487 -11.13 -15.71 -7.98
N ARG A 488 -11.01 -14.41 -7.74
CA ARG A 488 -9.78 -13.63 -7.99
C ARG A 488 -8.60 -14.14 -7.18
N TRP A 489 -8.81 -14.47 -5.92
CA TRP A 489 -7.75 -15.01 -5.04
C TRP A 489 -7.54 -16.51 -5.22
N GLN A 490 -8.30 -17.14 -6.13
CA GLN A 490 -8.40 -18.60 -6.24
C GLN A 490 -8.61 -19.27 -4.87
N ALA A 491 -9.38 -18.63 -3.99
CA ALA A 491 -9.67 -19.13 -2.67
C ALA A 491 -10.63 -20.32 -2.71
N VAL A 492 -10.56 -21.17 -1.69
CA VAL A 492 -11.69 -22.02 -1.30
C VAL A 492 -12.67 -21.12 -0.56
N LEU A 493 -13.85 -20.92 -1.14
CA LEU A 493 -14.95 -20.19 -0.51
C LEU A 493 -15.70 -21.14 0.43
N LEU A 494 -15.68 -20.86 1.72
CA LEU A 494 -16.43 -21.61 2.73
C LEU A 494 -17.65 -20.81 3.15
N MET A 495 -18.85 -21.30 2.85
CA MET A 495 -20.08 -20.80 3.48
C MET A 495 -20.42 -21.70 4.65
N ASP A 496 -20.10 -21.22 5.86
CA ASP A 496 -20.33 -21.97 7.07
C ASP A 496 -21.76 -21.74 7.59
N GLU A 497 -22.40 -22.80 8.07
CA GLU A 497 -23.79 -22.79 8.56
C GLU A 497 -24.78 -22.24 7.53
N ALA A 498 -24.64 -22.65 6.27
CA ALA A 498 -25.44 -22.20 5.13
C ALA A 498 -26.90 -22.70 5.15
N ASP A 499 -27.43 -23.13 6.31
CA ASP A 499 -28.77 -23.68 6.49
C ASP A 499 -29.85 -22.80 5.82
N VAL A 500 -29.77 -21.48 6.02
CA VAL A 500 -30.74 -20.50 5.48
C VAL A 500 -30.75 -20.46 3.94
N PHE A 501 -29.62 -20.78 3.30
CA PHE A 501 -29.47 -20.76 1.85
C PHE A 501 -29.71 -22.13 1.20
N VAL A 502 -29.56 -23.21 1.96
CA VAL A 502 -29.64 -24.60 1.47
C VAL A 502 -31.04 -25.17 1.63
N GLU A 503 -31.84 -24.66 2.57
CA GLU A 503 -33.18 -25.14 2.85
C GLU A 503 -34.19 -24.93 1.71
N GLU A 504 -35.13 -25.87 1.60
CA GLU A 504 -36.23 -25.80 0.63
C GLU A 504 -37.04 -24.50 0.77
N ARG A 505 -37.38 -23.90 -0.38
CA ARG A 505 -38.19 -22.67 -0.45
C ARG A 505 -39.59 -22.92 0.10
N GLN A 506 -40.01 -22.10 1.08
CA GLN A 506 -41.34 -22.20 1.69
C GLN A 506 -42.27 -21.11 1.17
N LYS A 507 -43.55 -21.45 0.99
CA LYS A 507 -44.58 -20.47 0.62
C LYS A 507 -44.78 -19.47 1.77
N GLY A 508 -44.57 -18.19 1.48
CA GLY A 508 -44.73 -17.09 2.45
C GLY A 508 -43.42 -16.46 2.92
N GLU A 509 -42.27 -17.10 2.68
CA GLU A 509 -40.95 -16.55 3.03
C GLU A 509 -40.24 -15.94 1.81
N LEU A 510 -40.74 -14.80 1.36
CA LEU A 510 -40.25 -14.12 0.15
C LEU A 510 -38.77 -13.75 0.24
N ASP A 511 -38.34 -13.17 1.36
CA ASP A 511 -36.95 -12.71 1.54
C ASP A 511 -35.97 -13.89 1.55
N ARG A 512 -36.29 -14.97 2.27
CA ARG A 512 -35.44 -16.18 2.28
C ARG A 512 -35.37 -16.82 0.90
N ASN A 513 -36.50 -16.95 0.21
CA ASN A 513 -36.54 -17.54 -1.13
C ASN A 513 -35.74 -16.69 -2.13
N ALA A 514 -35.71 -15.37 -1.96
CA ALA A 514 -34.85 -14.49 -2.74
C ALA A 514 -33.37 -14.76 -2.47
N LEU A 515 -32.97 -14.91 -1.20
CA LEU A 515 -31.58 -15.28 -0.83
C LEU A 515 -31.14 -16.62 -1.43
N VAL A 516 -32.00 -17.65 -1.37
CA VAL A 516 -31.74 -18.96 -1.99
C VAL A 516 -31.60 -18.82 -3.51
N SER A 517 -32.48 -18.04 -4.14
CA SER A 517 -32.43 -17.81 -5.59
C SER A 517 -31.15 -17.10 -6.00
N GLU A 518 -30.69 -16.16 -5.18
CA GLU A 518 -29.46 -15.41 -5.42
C GLU A 518 -28.21 -16.29 -5.27
N LEU A 519 -28.15 -17.15 -4.25
CA LEU A 519 -27.06 -18.12 -4.12
C LEU A 519 -26.98 -19.05 -5.35
N LEU A 520 -28.11 -19.56 -5.85
CA LEU A 520 -28.12 -20.42 -7.04
C LEU A 520 -27.60 -19.69 -8.27
N ARG A 521 -27.93 -18.42 -8.42
CA ARG A 521 -27.42 -17.56 -9.50
C ARG A 521 -25.90 -17.41 -9.39
N CYS A 522 -25.37 -17.14 -8.19
CA CYS A 522 -23.93 -17.07 -7.98
C CYS A 522 -23.25 -18.42 -8.28
N LEU A 523 -23.81 -19.55 -7.86
CA LEU A 523 -23.26 -20.89 -8.10
C LEU A 523 -23.20 -21.26 -9.58
N GLU A 524 -24.12 -20.76 -10.40
CA GLU A 524 -24.20 -21.08 -11.84
C GLU A 524 -23.03 -20.51 -12.64
N TYR A 525 -22.56 -19.32 -12.25
CA TYR A 525 -21.46 -18.60 -12.89
C TYR A 525 -20.14 -18.66 -12.11
N TYR A 526 -20.11 -19.36 -10.97
CA TYR A 526 -18.91 -19.41 -10.16
C TYR A 526 -17.91 -20.41 -10.72
N GLU A 527 -16.72 -19.94 -11.06
CA GLU A 527 -15.63 -20.77 -11.61
C GLU A 527 -14.66 -21.30 -10.53
N GLY A 528 -14.90 -20.98 -9.24
CA GLY A 528 -14.04 -21.35 -8.13
C GLY A 528 -14.47 -22.62 -7.38
N ILE A 529 -13.87 -22.82 -6.20
CA ILE A 529 -14.24 -23.92 -5.29
C ILE A 529 -15.06 -23.36 -4.14
N ILE A 530 -16.27 -23.88 -3.98
CA ILE A 530 -17.15 -23.55 -2.87
C ILE A 530 -17.45 -24.78 -2.02
N ILE A 531 -17.33 -24.61 -0.70
CA ILE A 531 -17.70 -25.59 0.31
C ILE A 531 -18.84 -25.02 1.14
N LEU A 532 -19.98 -25.69 1.13
CA LEU A 532 -21.16 -25.35 1.92
C LEU A 532 -21.23 -26.29 3.12
N THR A 533 -21.37 -25.78 4.34
CA THR A 533 -21.66 -26.61 5.51
C THR A 533 -23.11 -26.43 5.95
N THR A 534 -23.76 -27.52 6.36
CA THR A 534 -25.11 -27.46 6.94
C THR A 534 -25.28 -28.46 8.07
N ASN A 535 -26.06 -28.08 9.07
CA ASN A 535 -26.48 -28.96 10.16
C ASN A 535 -27.84 -29.64 9.84
N ARG A 536 -28.53 -29.21 8.79
CA ARG A 536 -29.90 -29.61 8.46
C ARG A 536 -29.93 -30.58 7.27
N ILE A 537 -30.18 -31.85 7.57
CA ILE A 537 -30.10 -32.95 6.59
C ILE A 537 -31.43 -33.17 5.85
N ARG A 538 -32.55 -32.60 6.32
CA ARG A 538 -33.88 -33.15 6.00
C ARG A 538 -34.61 -32.52 4.80
N THR A 539 -34.25 -31.33 4.34
CA THR A 539 -34.93 -30.65 3.21
C THR A 539 -34.01 -29.65 2.53
N ILE A 540 -33.22 -30.12 1.56
CA ILE A 540 -32.36 -29.29 0.70
C ILE A 540 -33.15 -28.92 -0.56
N ASP A 541 -33.06 -27.66 -0.98
CA ASP A 541 -33.69 -27.20 -2.22
C ASP A 541 -33.25 -28.02 -3.45
N ILE A 542 -34.23 -28.46 -4.26
CA ILE A 542 -34.00 -29.35 -5.41
C ILE A 542 -33.09 -28.68 -6.45
N ALA A 543 -33.20 -27.37 -6.65
CA ALA A 543 -32.36 -26.65 -7.60
C ALA A 543 -30.92 -26.47 -7.11
N LEU A 544 -30.70 -26.54 -5.79
CA LEU A 544 -29.36 -26.59 -5.22
C LEU A 544 -28.72 -27.96 -5.40
N GLN A 545 -29.50 -29.04 -5.22
CA GLN A 545 -29.00 -30.41 -5.41
C GLN A 545 -28.41 -30.63 -6.81
N SER A 546 -29.01 -30.05 -7.86
CA SER A 546 -28.51 -30.18 -9.23
C SER A 546 -27.21 -29.43 -9.50
N ARG A 547 -26.77 -28.54 -8.60
CA ARG A 547 -25.54 -27.73 -8.71
C ARG A 547 -24.42 -28.21 -7.77
N ILE A 548 -24.70 -29.16 -6.88
CA ILE A 548 -23.71 -29.76 -5.97
C ILE A 548 -23.06 -30.94 -6.68
N HIS A 549 -21.72 -30.90 -6.77
CA HIS A 549 -20.92 -31.94 -7.43
C HIS A 549 -20.60 -33.09 -6.48
N LEU A 550 -20.39 -32.77 -5.20
CA LEU A 550 -20.10 -33.74 -4.15
C LEU A 550 -20.84 -33.37 -2.87
N ALA A 551 -21.60 -34.32 -2.33
CA ALA A 551 -22.24 -34.19 -1.02
C ALA A 551 -21.68 -35.27 -0.08
N ILE A 552 -21.05 -34.84 1.03
CA ILE A 552 -20.50 -35.74 2.05
C ILE A 552 -21.35 -35.66 3.30
N GLN A 553 -21.82 -36.83 3.74
CA GLN A 553 -22.54 -36.99 4.98
C GLN A 553 -21.61 -37.34 6.14
N TYR A 554 -21.49 -36.42 7.10
CA TYR A 554 -20.84 -36.71 8.37
C TYR A 554 -21.79 -37.46 9.29
N LYS A 555 -21.35 -38.63 9.74
CA LYS A 555 -22.02 -39.39 10.79
C LYS A 555 -21.67 -38.80 12.16
N GLY A 556 -22.51 -39.07 13.16
CA GLY A 556 -22.17 -38.72 14.54
C GLY A 556 -20.87 -39.41 14.97
N LEU A 557 -20.06 -38.73 15.79
CA LEU A 557 -18.82 -39.28 16.30
C LEU A 557 -19.12 -40.52 17.16
N SER A 558 -18.35 -41.59 16.94
CA SER A 558 -18.36 -42.76 17.81
C SER A 558 -17.74 -42.41 19.17
N ALA A 559 -18.06 -43.18 20.22
CA ALA A 559 -17.46 -42.99 21.54
C ALA A 559 -15.92 -43.06 21.49
N ASP A 560 -15.38 -43.95 20.66
CA ASP A 560 -13.93 -44.12 20.47
C ASP A 560 -13.32 -42.92 19.74
N SER A 561 -13.96 -42.43 18.68
CA SER A 561 -13.53 -41.23 17.95
C SER A 561 -13.56 -39.99 18.83
N SER A 562 -14.61 -39.81 19.64
CA SER A 562 -14.70 -38.72 20.60
C SER A 562 -13.60 -38.81 21.66
N LEU A 563 -13.33 -40.01 22.19
CA LEU A 563 -12.25 -40.22 23.16
C LEU A 563 -10.88 -39.84 22.58
N GLN A 564 -10.63 -40.21 21.31
CA GLN A 564 -9.38 -39.87 20.62
C GLN A 564 -9.23 -38.35 20.48
N ILE A 565 -10.27 -37.66 20.00
CA ILE A 565 -10.29 -36.19 19.90
C ILE A 565 -10.02 -35.54 21.27
N TYR A 566 -10.60 -36.06 22.35
CA TYR A 566 -10.33 -35.54 23.70
C TYR A 566 -8.87 -35.73 24.11
N LYS A 567 -8.27 -36.90 23.86
CA LYS A 567 -6.86 -37.15 24.16
C LYS A 567 -5.94 -36.22 23.38
N ASP A 568 -6.22 -36.02 22.09
CA ASP A 568 -5.41 -35.18 21.21
C ASP A 568 -5.49 -33.70 21.64
N ASN A 569 -6.67 -33.23 22.04
CA ASN A 569 -6.82 -31.88 22.59
C ASN A 569 -6.15 -31.72 23.96
N LEU A 570 -6.22 -32.72 24.84
CA LEU A 570 -5.53 -32.69 26.13
C LEU A 570 -4.00 -32.68 25.97
N ALA A 571 -3.46 -33.41 25.00
CA ALA A 571 -2.03 -33.42 24.70
C ALA A 571 -1.49 -32.06 24.20
N ARG A 572 -2.37 -31.18 23.69
CA ARG A 572 -2.02 -29.83 23.20
C ARG A 572 -1.99 -28.77 24.28
N ILE A 573 -2.53 -29.04 25.47
CA ILE A 573 -2.49 -28.11 26.59
C ILE A 573 -1.04 -28.07 27.13
N PRO A 574 -0.38 -26.89 27.19
CA PRO A 574 0.95 -26.77 27.76
C PRO A 574 0.95 -27.31 29.19
N PRO A 575 1.97 -28.08 29.62
CA PRO A 575 2.03 -28.64 30.97
C PRO A 575 1.88 -27.60 32.09
N ASN A 576 2.21 -26.34 31.78
CA ASN A 576 2.21 -25.20 32.70
C ASN A 576 0.80 -24.61 32.95
N GLU A 577 -0.21 -25.00 32.16
CA GLU A 577 -1.61 -24.54 32.30
C GLU A 577 -2.52 -25.61 32.91
N ILE A 578 -1.97 -26.80 33.20
CA ILE A 578 -2.69 -27.87 33.90
C ILE A 578 -2.53 -27.62 35.40
N GLU A 579 -3.43 -26.82 35.99
CA GLU A 579 -3.52 -26.72 37.45
C GLU A 579 -3.81 -28.12 38.02
N HIS A 580 -2.94 -28.59 38.92
CA HIS A 580 -3.15 -29.79 39.71
C HIS A 580 -4.34 -29.59 40.65
N GLY A 581 -5.54 -29.94 40.17
CA GLY A 581 -6.73 -30.12 40.98
C GLY A 581 -6.65 -31.35 41.87
#